data_AF-A0A5K1BD71-F1
#
_entry.id   AF-A0A5K1BD71-F1
#
_cell.length_a   1.000
_cell.length_b   1.000
_cell.length_c   1.000
_cell.angle_alpha   90.00
_cell.angle_beta   90.00
_cell.angle_gamma   90.00
#
_symmetry.space_group_name_H-M   'P 1'
#
loop_
_entity.id
_entity.type
_entity.pdbx_description
1 polymer ?
#
loop_
_entity_poly.entity_id
_entity_poly.type
_entity_poly.pdbx_seq_one_letter_code
_entity_poly.pdbx_strand_id
1 'polypeptide(L)' 'IENGKPVPVQSDYLKRELLKTEKCYLLDCGKEVFVWMGRNTSLDERKGVCSAAE' A
#
# COMPACT_ATOMS: atom_id res chain seq x y z
N ILE A 1 -0.37 -4.67 1.82
CA ILE A 1 0.44 -5.79 1.30
C ILE A 1 0.56 -6.82 2.42
N GLU A 2 0.31 -8.09 2.13
CA GLU A 2 0.50 -9.19 3.09
C GLU A 2 1.33 -10.28 2.40
N ASN A 3 2.42 -10.73 3.03
CA ASN A 3 3.36 -11.70 2.46
C ASN A 3 3.84 -11.34 1.04
N GLY A 4 4.11 -10.05 0.80
CA GLY A 4 4.57 -9.55 -0.50
C GLY A 4 3.50 -9.46 -1.59
N LYS A 5 2.23 -9.74 -1.28
CA LYS A 5 1.11 -9.63 -2.26
C LYS A 5 0.14 -8.51 -1.88
N PRO A 6 -0.42 -7.78 -2.86
CA PRO A 6 -1.49 -6.83 -2.60
C PRO A 6 -2.77 -7.56 -2.18
N VAL A 7 -3.39 -7.06 -1.12
CA VAL A 7 -4.70 -7.51 -0.63
C VAL A 7 -5.68 -6.36 -0.86
N PRO A 8 -6.81 -6.57 -1.55
CA PRO A 8 -7.79 -5.51 -1.81
C PRO A 8 -8.35 -4.91 -0.52
N VAL A 9 -8.49 -3.59 -0.50
CA VAL A 9 -9.19 -2.86 0.58
C VAL A 9 -10.51 -2.36 0.00
N GLN A 10 -11.64 -2.84 0.53
CA GLN A 10 -12.96 -2.35 0.13
C GLN A 10 -13.25 -0.99 0.77
N SER A 11 -13.43 0.04 -0.05
CA SER A 11 -13.95 1.34 0.36
C SER A 11 -14.47 2.12 -0.83
N ASP A 12 -15.58 2.83 -0.67
CA ASP A 12 -16.15 3.70 -1.72
C ASP A 12 -15.29 4.95 -1.95
N TYR A 13 -14.53 5.37 -0.93
CA TYR A 13 -13.71 6.58 -0.97
C TYR A 13 -12.40 6.37 -0.22
N LEU A 14 -11.32 6.96 -0.74
CA LEU A 14 -10.06 7.02 -0.02
C LEU A 14 -10.20 7.95 1.19
N LYS A 15 -10.12 7.39 2.39
CA LYS A 15 -10.13 8.13 3.66
C LYS A 15 -8.81 7.95 4.37
N ARG A 16 -8.31 8.99 5.05
CA ARG A 16 -7.02 8.96 5.76
C ARG A 16 -6.98 7.86 6.82
N GLU A 17 -8.11 7.57 7.44
CA GLU A 17 -8.26 6.56 8.49
C GLU A 17 -7.97 5.13 8.01
N LEU A 18 -8.01 4.90 6.68
CA LEU A 18 -7.66 3.63 6.05
C LEU A 18 -6.14 3.39 6.02
N LEU A 19 -5.34 4.46 6.07
CA LEU A 19 -3.87 4.39 5.94
C LEU A 19 -3.21 4.20 7.31
N LYS A 20 -3.01 2.94 7.70
CA LYS A 20 -2.41 2.56 8.99
C LYS A 20 -0.90 2.65 8.97
N THR A 21 -0.27 3.31 9.95
CA THR A 21 1.17 3.65 9.96
C THR A 21 2.09 2.44 9.93
N GLU A 22 1.59 1.27 10.28
CA GLU A 22 2.24 -0.04 10.29
C GLU A 22 2.04 -0.84 9.00
N LYS A 23 1.40 -0.28 7.97
CA LYS A 23 1.14 -0.97 6.70
C LYS A 23 1.68 -0.18 5.50
N CYS A 24 1.69 -0.82 4.34
CA CYS A 24 1.90 -0.16 3.06
C CYS A 24 0.72 -0.44 2.12
N TYR A 25 0.41 0.53 1.26
CA TYR A 25 -0.74 0.50 0.37
C TYR A 25 -0.34 0.90 -1.05
N LEU A 26 -1.01 0.28 -2.02
CA LEU A 26 -1.03 0.70 -3.41
C LEU A 26 -2.37 1.37 -3.66
N LEU A 27 -2.34 2.57 -4.20
CA LEU A 27 -3.52 3.26 -4.71
C LEU A 27 -3.45 3.24 -6.23
N ASP A 28 -4.27 2.38 -6.82
CA ASP A 28 -4.42 2.26 -8.27
C ASP A 28 -5.46 3.27 -8.78
N CYS A 29 -5.00 4.22 -9.59
CA CYS A 29 -5.82 5.24 -10.26
C CYS A 29 -5.96 4.97 -11.77
N GLY A 30 -5.64 3.76 -12.23
CA GLY A 30 -5.69 3.33 -13.63
C GLY A 30 -4.50 3.81 -14.48
N LYS A 31 -4.26 5.12 -14.55
CA LYS A 31 -3.10 5.69 -15.30
C LYS A 31 -1.83 5.75 -14.48
N GLU A 32 -1.98 5.92 -13.18
CA GLU A 32 -0.89 6.08 -12.22
C GLU A 32 -1.19 5.23 -11.00
N VAL A 33 -0.14 4.68 -10.40
CA VAL A 33 -0.20 3.95 -9.14
C VAL A 33 0.63 4.71 -8.12
N PHE A 34 0.02 5.03 -6.98
CA PHE A 34 0.69 5.72 -5.88
C PHE A 34 0.99 4.74 -4.76
N VAL A 35 2.21 4.82 -4.23
CA VAL A 35 2.64 4.00 -3.10
C VAL A 35 2.58 4.82 -1.82
N TRP A 36 1.84 4.33 -0.83
CA TRP A 36 1.91 4.85 0.53
C TRP A 36 2.73 3.90 1.41
N MET A 37 3.79 4.43 2.02
CA MET A 37 4.64 3.69 2.95
C MET A 37 4.38 4.16 4.39
N GLY A 38 3.83 3.27 5.21
CA GLY A 38 3.62 3.55 6.62
C GLY A 38 4.93 3.75 7.36
N ARG A 39 4.99 4.75 8.24
CA ARG A 39 6.21 5.12 8.97
C ARG A 39 6.80 3.96 9.78
N ASN A 40 5.96 3.06 10.30
CA ASN A 40 6.33 1.97 11.18
C ASN A 40 6.50 0.62 10.45
N THR A 41 6.62 0.64 9.12
CA THR A 41 6.87 -0.57 8.31
C THR A 41 8.35 -0.90 8.20
N SER A 42 8.67 -2.19 8.14
CA SER A 42 10.02 -2.71 7.96
C SER A 42 10.57 -2.46 6.55
N LEU A 43 11.90 -2.56 6.40
CA LEU A 43 12.53 -2.42 5.08
C LEU A 43 12.08 -3.51 4.09
N ASP A 44 11.83 -4.73 4.56
CA ASP A 44 11.40 -5.83 3.71
C ASP A 44 9.96 -5.63 3.20
N GLU A 45 9.06 -5.14 4.05
CA GLU A 45 7.70 -4.77 3.63
C GLU A 45 7.71 -3.63 2.60
N ARG A 46 8.60 -2.64 2.76
CA ARG A 46 8.75 -1.54 1.80
C ARG A 46 9.26 -2.03 0.45
N LYS A 47 10.25 -2.94 0.43
CA LYS A 47 10.75 -3.56 -0.81
C LYS A 47 9.66 -4.33 -1.54
N GLY A 48 8.86 -5.11 -0.82
CA GLY A 48 7.77 -5.88 -1.42
C GLY A 48 6.70 -4.99 -2.08
N VAL A 49 6.50 -3.77 -1.58
CA VAL A 49 5.55 -2.81 -2.17
C VAL A 49 6.10 -2.19 -3.44
N CYS A 50 7.39 -1.84 -3.48
CA CYS A 50 8.02 -1.34 -4.70
C CYS A 50 7.94 -2.36 -5.84
N SER A 51 8.25 -3.63 -5.55
CA SER A 51 8.15 -4.70 -6.56
C SER A 51 6.72 -4.98 -7.03
N ALA A 52 5.71 -4.66 -6.22
CA ALA A 52 4.31 -4.82 -6.61
C ALA A 52 3.74 -3.60 -7.35
N ALA A 53 4.48 -2.49 -7.41
CA ALA A 53 4.10 -1.26 -8.09
C ALA A 53 4.76 -1.10 -9.47
N GLU A 54 5.80 -1.89 -9.78
CA GLU A 54 6.36 -2.09 -11.13
C GLU A 54 5.49 -3.06 -11.95
#